data_AF-A0A6A6UN10-F1
#
_entry.id   AF-A0A6A6UN10-F1
#
_cell.length_a   1.000
_cell.length_b   1.000
_cell.length_c   1.000
_cell.angle_alpha   90.00
_cell.angle_beta   90.00
_cell.angle_gamma   90.00
#
_symmetry.space_group_name_H-M   'P 1'
#
loop_
_entity.id
_entity.type
_entity.pdbx_description
1 polymer ?
#
loop_
_entity_poly.entity_id
_entity_poly.type
_entity_poly.pdbx_seq_one_letter_code
_entity_poly.pdbx_strand_id
1 'polypeptide(L)'
;MTMFRASRVLRDSTSAALRHEQIYPRFWSQPFRYMRWAAREKPTFFWSTIFGLAGPVMLLLAPPIKKYYNIQDRPQIPITYPIPVGTRKIPEGFDD
;
A
#
# COMPACT_ATOMS: atom_id res chain seq x y z
N MET A 1 -20.65 47.81 -8.25
CA MET A 1 -19.24 47.38 -8.44
C MET A 1 -18.38 47.71 -7.21
N THR A 2 -18.82 47.33 -5.99
CA THR A 2 -18.10 47.60 -4.72
C THR A 2 -18.09 46.40 -3.75
N MET A 3 -18.83 45.33 -4.06
CA MET A 3 -18.98 44.16 -3.17
C MET A 3 -17.75 43.23 -3.16
N PHE A 4 -16.91 43.25 -4.20
CA PHE A 4 -15.77 42.34 -4.35
C PHE A 4 -14.54 42.72 -3.52
N ARG A 5 -14.46 43.99 -3.07
CA ARG A 5 -13.33 44.49 -2.27
C ARG A 5 -13.52 44.22 -0.78
N ALA A 6 -14.75 44.28 -0.28
CA ALA A 6 -15.08 43.97 1.12
C ALA A 6 -14.90 42.47 1.45
N SER A 7 -15.25 41.58 0.52
CA SER A 7 -15.13 40.12 0.73
C SER A 7 -13.68 39.63 0.74
N ARG A 8 -12.75 40.34 0.10
CA ARG A 8 -11.31 40.01 0.11
C ARG A 8 -10.68 40.37 1.46
N VAL A 9 -11.00 41.55 1.99
CA VAL A 9 -10.51 42.01 3.30
C VAL A 9 -10.99 41.11 4.45
N LEU A 10 -12.25 40.66 4.42
CA LEU A 10 -12.77 39.73 5.44
C LEU A 10 -12.14 38.32 5.34
N ARG A 11 -11.77 37.86 4.13
CA ARG A 11 -11.07 36.60 3.91
C ARG A 11 -9.63 36.63 4.41
N ASP A 12 -8.96 37.78 4.26
CA ASP A 12 -7.58 37.96 4.71
C ASP A 12 -7.50 38.05 6.25
N SER A 13 -8.51 38.66 6.90
CA SER A 13 -8.60 38.74 8.37
C SER A 13 -8.90 37.38 9.03
N THR A 14 -9.86 36.62 8.48
CA THR A 14 -10.16 35.26 8.98
C THR A 14 -8.99 34.29 8.76
N SER A 15 -8.25 34.42 7.66
CA SER A 15 -7.13 33.54 7.37
C SER A 15 -5.87 33.80 8.20
N ALA A 16 -5.68 35.00 8.76
CA ALA A 16 -4.64 35.28 9.75
C ALA A 16 -4.99 34.69 11.13
N ALA A 17 -6.22 34.91 11.61
CA ALA A 17 -6.71 34.36 12.87
C ALA A 17 -6.61 32.82 12.92
N LEU A 18 -7.00 32.14 11.84
CA LEU A 18 -6.90 30.68 11.71
C LEU A 18 -5.45 30.14 11.65
N ARG A 19 -4.43 30.99 11.46
CA ARG A 19 -3.03 30.55 11.55
C ARG A 19 -2.55 30.44 12.99
N HIS A 20 -3.09 31.27 13.88
CA HIS A 20 -2.70 31.31 15.29
C HIS A 20 -3.32 30.16 16.09
N GLU A 21 -4.50 29.67 15.69
CA GLU A 21 -5.16 28.51 16.34
C GLU A 21 -4.60 27.15 15.90
N GLN A 22 -3.82 27.10 14.82
CA GLN A 22 -3.29 25.86 14.28
C GLN A 22 -1.98 25.49 14.97
N ILE A 23 -2.10 24.84 16.13
CA ILE A 23 -0.97 24.33 16.93
C ILE A 23 -0.23 23.18 16.21
N TYR A 24 -0.84 22.57 15.18
CA TYR A 24 -0.29 21.49 14.39
C TYR A 24 0.11 21.94 12.96
N PRO A 25 1.20 21.38 12.38
CA PRO A 25 1.60 21.66 11.01
C PRO A 25 0.51 21.23 10.01
N ARG A 26 0.35 21.99 8.92
CA ARG A 26 -0.62 21.66 7.86
C ARG A 26 -0.04 20.61 6.90
N PHE A 27 -0.81 19.56 6.62
CA PHE A 27 -0.41 18.46 5.73
C PHE A 27 -0.08 18.95 4.31
N TRP A 28 -1.02 19.66 3.66
CA TRP A 28 -0.89 20.06 2.26
C TRP A 28 0.15 21.15 1.96
N SER A 29 0.62 21.87 2.98
CA SER A 29 1.69 22.87 2.79
C SER A 29 3.07 22.38 3.24
N GLN A 30 3.12 21.48 4.23
CA GLN A 30 4.39 21.03 4.83
C GLN A 30 4.31 19.53 5.20
N PRO A 31 4.19 18.63 4.21
CA PRO A 31 3.90 17.22 4.46
C PRO A 31 4.99 16.53 5.29
N PHE A 32 6.27 16.77 4.99
CA PHE A 32 7.38 16.20 5.76
C PHE A 32 7.42 16.68 7.21
N ARG A 33 7.09 17.96 7.45
CA ARG A 33 7.01 18.51 8.82
C ARG A 33 5.83 17.91 9.56
N TYR A 34 4.69 17.71 8.89
CA TYR A 34 3.52 17.05 9.45
C TYR A 34 3.81 15.61 9.84
N MET A 35 4.40 14.80 8.95
CA MET A 35 4.75 13.40 9.26
C MET A 35 5.69 13.31 10.46
N ARG A 36 6.70 14.20 10.52
CA ARG A 36 7.64 14.24 11.65
C ARG A 36 6.98 14.62 12.98
N TRP A 37 5.96 15.49 12.96
CA TRP A 37 5.16 15.83 14.14
C TRP A 37 4.22 14.67 14.52
N ALA A 38 3.50 14.12 13.54
CA ALA A 38 2.55 13.03 13.74
C ALA A 38 3.21 11.77 14.32
N ALA A 39 4.44 11.46 13.90
CA ALA A 39 5.21 10.32 14.43
C ALA A 39 5.55 10.44 15.93
N ARG A 40 5.68 11.65 16.47
CA ARG A 40 6.02 11.90 17.89
C ARG A 40 4.79 12.15 18.76
N GLU A 41 3.87 12.98 18.28
CA GLU A 41 2.70 13.42 19.06
C GLU A 41 1.58 12.36 19.06
N LYS A 42 1.45 11.63 17.94
CA LYS A 42 0.36 10.67 17.71
C LYS A 42 0.89 9.35 17.15
N PRO A 43 1.80 8.66 17.88
CA PRO A 43 2.51 7.50 17.36
C PRO A 43 1.58 6.37 16.93
N THR A 44 0.50 6.12 17.68
CA THR A 44 -0.43 5.02 17.41
C THR A 44 -1.07 5.12 16.02
N PHE A 45 -1.56 6.30 15.64
CA PHE A 45 -2.22 6.50 14.35
C PHE A 45 -1.22 6.52 13.18
N PHE A 46 -0.04 7.10 13.40
CA PHE A 46 0.98 7.23 12.37
C PHE A 46 1.53 5.85 11.99
N TRP A 47 1.97 5.06 12.98
CA TRP A 47 2.59 3.76 12.73
C TRP A 47 1.58 2.70 12.31
N SER A 48 0.35 2.71 12.82
CA SER A 48 -0.68 1.75 12.38
C SER A 48 -0.98 1.91 10.89
N THR A 49 -1.05 3.14 10.39
CA THR A 49 -1.27 3.42 8.97
C THR A 49 -0.10 2.96 8.12
N ILE A 50 1.14 3.21 8.56
CA ILE A 50 2.35 2.79 7.82
C ILE A 50 2.43 1.27 7.75
N PHE A 51 2.26 0.56 8.87
CA PHE A 51 2.31 -0.89 8.86
C PHE A 51 1.12 -1.52 8.13
N GLY A 52 -0.06 -0.92 8.22
CA GLY A 52 -1.23 -1.31 7.43
C GLY A 52 -0.99 -1.19 5.93
N LEU A 53 -0.33 -0.12 5.48
CA LEU A 53 0.02 0.08 4.07
C LEU A 53 1.23 -0.76 3.61
N ALA A 54 2.15 -1.11 4.51
CA ALA A 54 3.33 -1.90 4.18
C ALA A 54 2.97 -3.28 3.58
N GLY A 55 1.91 -3.92 4.07
CA GLY A 55 1.45 -5.23 3.57
C GLY A 55 1.02 -5.19 2.08
N PRO A 56 0.04 -4.36 1.71
CA PRO A 56 -0.38 -4.19 0.31
C PRO A 56 0.76 -3.75 -0.62
N VAL A 57 1.63 -2.85 -0.14
CA VAL A 57 2.82 -2.43 -0.89
C VAL A 57 3.75 -3.61 -1.15
N MET A 58 3.99 -4.46 -0.15
CA MET A 58 4.82 -5.64 -0.30
C MET A 58 4.21 -6.67 -1.25
N LEU A 59 2.89 -6.84 -1.29
CA LEU A 59 2.23 -7.72 -2.27
C LEU A 59 2.48 -7.29 -3.71
N LEU A 60 2.53 -5.97 -3.97
CA LEU A 60 2.82 -5.42 -5.28
C LEU A 60 4.31 -5.50 -5.63
N LEU A 61 5.19 -5.31 -4.64
CA LEU A 61 6.64 -5.29 -4.84
C LEU A 61 7.29 -6.69 -4.81
N ALA A 62 6.71 -7.66 -4.12
CA ALA A 62 7.30 -9.00 -3.99
C ALA A 62 7.46 -9.74 -5.33
N PRO A 63 6.48 -9.74 -6.27
CA PRO A 63 6.64 -10.40 -7.57
C PRO A 63 7.79 -9.86 -8.44
N PRO A 64 7.95 -8.54 -8.67
CA PRO A 64 9.08 -8.04 -9.46
C PRO A 64 10.42 -8.29 -8.77
N ILE A 65 10.49 -8.16 -7.44
CA ILE A 65 11.71 -8.48 -6.66
C ILE A 65 12.08 -9.96 -6.85
N LYS A 66 11.11 -10.87 -6.76
CA LYS A 66 11.33 -12.30 -6.97
C LYS A 66 11.89 -12.61 -8.36
N LYS A 67 11.35 -11.97 -9.40
CA LYS A 67 11.83 -12.10 -10.78
C LYS A 67 13.24 -11.57 -10.97
N TYR A 68 13.59 -10.46 -10.32
CA TYR A 68 14.94 -9.89 -10.37
C TYR A 68 16.01 -10.87 -9.84
N TYR A 69 15.69 -11.59 -8.75
CA TYR A 69 16.58 -12.60 -8.19
C TYR A 69 16.50 -13.98 -8.87
N ASN A 70 15.76 -14.11 -9.98
CA ASN A 70 15.53 -15.38 -10.68
C ASN A 70 15.07 -16.53 -9.75
N ILE A 71 14.37 -16.19 -8.67
CA ILE A 71 13.85 -17.18 -7.73
C ILE A 71 12.66 -17.86 -8.40
N GLN A 72 12.85 -19.13 -8.77
CA GLN A 72 11.80 -19.92 -9.43
C GLN A 72 10.60 -20.15 -8.51
N ASP A 73 9.42 -20.26 -9.11
CA ASP A 73 8.23 -20.73 -8.41
C ASP A 73 8.37 -22.21 -8.08
N ARG A 74 7.91 -22.59 -6.88
CA ARG A 74 7.87 -24.00 -6.50
C ARG A 74 6.85 -24.71 -7.41
N PRO A 75 7.17 -25.88 -7.98
CA PRO A 75 6.18 -26.65 -8.72
C PRO A 75 5.00 -27.04 -7.83
N GLN A 76 3.81 -27.10 -8.42
CA GLN A 76 2.61 -27.52 -7.70
C GLN A 76 2.75 -28.98 -7.26
N ILE A 77 2.45 -29.24 -5.99
CA ILE A 77 2.41 -30.61 -5.46
C ILE A 77 1.20 -31.32 -6.10
N PRO A 78 1.38 -32.54 -6.65
CA PRO A 78 0.27 -33.27 -7.24
C PRO A 78 -0.77 -33.61 -6.16
N ILE A 79 -2.01 -33.17 -6.39
CA ILE A 79 -3.16 -33.47 -5.51
C ILE A 79 -3.83 -34.80 -5.85
N THR A 80 -3.47 -35.40 -6.98
CA THR A 80 -4.03 -36.64 -7.50
C THR A 80 -2.89 -37.52 -7.98
N TYR A 81 -3.12 -38.82 -7.98
CA TYR A 81 -2.17 -39.77 -8.55
C TYR A 81 -1.80 -39.34 -9.98
N PRO A 82 -0.49 -39.23 -10.32
CA PRO A 82 -0.07 -38.78 -11.63
C PRO A 82 -0.39 -39.86 -12.67
N ILE A 83 -1.49 -39.68 -13.40
CA ILE A 83 -1.87 -40.56 -14.49
C ILE A 83 -1.05 -40.15 -15.73
N PRO A 84 -0.21 -41.04 -16.29
CA PRO A 84 0.52 -40.73 -17.50
C PRO A 84 -0.47 -40.49 -18.65
N VAL A 85 -0.23 -39.41 -19.40
CA VAL A 85 -0.99 -39.10 -20.61
C VAL A 85 -0.55 -40.01 -21.74
N GLY A 86 -1.50 -40.72 -22.36
CA GLY A 86 -1.23 -41.56 -23.53
C GLY A 86 -2.09 -42.80 -23.62
N THR A 87 -1.92 -43.54 -24.72
CA THR A 87 -2.57 -44.82 -24.96
C THR A 87 -2.10 -45.84 -23.93
N ARG A 88 -3.04 -46.62 -23.39
CA ARG A 88 -2.74 -47.72 -22.47
C ARG A 88 -1.82 -48.73 -23.17
N LYS A 89 -0.71 -49.06 -22.51
CA LYS A 89 0.12 -50.22 -22.88
C LYS A 89 -0.36 -51.39 -22.06
N ILE A 90 -0.87 -52.43 -22.73
CA ILE A 90 -1.34 -53.65 -22.08
C ILE A 90 -0.09 -54.40 -21.61
N PRO A 91 0.09 -54.67 -20.30
CA PRO A 91 1.21 -55.46 -19.82
C PRO A 91 0.98 -56.94 -20.12
N GLU A 92 2.01 -57.64 -20.59
CA GLU A 92 2.01 -59.11 -20.75
C GLU A 92 2.48 -59.78 -19.44
N GLY A 93 2.00 -60.99 -19.15
CA GLY A 93 2.53 -61.83 -18.05
C GLY A 93 1.81 -61.72 -16.71
N PHE A 94 0.57 -61.22 -16.70
CA PHE A 94 -0.32 -61.19 -15.52
C PHE A 94 -1.69 -61.81 -15.83
N ASP A 95 -1.75 -62.71 -16.83
CA ASP A 95 -2.97 -63.36 -17.34
C ASP A 95 -3.33 -64.66 -16.56
N ASP A 96 -3.04 -64.70 -15.26
CA ASP A 96 -3.26 -65.79 -14.25
C ASP A 96 -1.99 -66.49 -13.73
#